data_AF-A0A8B3CAT0-F1
#
_entry.id   AF-A0A8B3CAT0-F1
#
_cell.length_a   1.000
_cell.length_b   1.000
_cell.length_c   1.000
_cell.angle_alpha   90.00
_cell.angle_beta   90.00
_cell.angle_gamma   90.00
#
_symmetry.space_group_name_H-M   'P 1'
#
loop_
_entity.id
_entity.type
_entity.pdbx_description
1 polymer ?
#
loop_
_entity_poly.entity_id
_entity_poly.type
_entity_poly.pdbx_seq_one_letter_code
_entity_poly.pdbx_strand_id
1 'polypeptide(L)'
;MLSKAKNIYACFDHYNYNPTQLSKIRTVEPAKDQMEIMITSRGMLKFIYELKPITLEDKLASFRTKEEVWTWMDSLKTTGKRIYILDWNDSFNQNGNGQIKLIQVMPGATNRPLY
;
A
#
# COMPACT_ATOMS: atom_id res chain seq x y z
N MET A 1 10.21 0.09 -7.52
CA MET A 1 10.63 -1.29 -7.81
C MET A 1 10.39 -1.59 -9.30
N LEU A 2 11.33 -2.27 -9.98
CA LEU A 2 11.25 -2.53 -11.43
C LEU A 2 11.43 -4.02 -11.72
N SER A 3 10.46 -4.63 -12.40
CA SER A 3 10.63 -5.93 -13.04
C SER A 3 10.94 -5.73 -14.52
N LYS A 4 12.24 -5.76 -14.88
CA LYS A 4 12.70 -5.55 -16.27
C LYS A 4 12.14 -6.60 -17.23
N ALA A 5 12.12 -7.88 -16.82
CA ALA A 5 11.61 -8.98 -17.64
C ALA A 5 10.14 -8.84 -18.03
N LYS A 6 9.37 -8.09 -17.24
CA LYS A 6 7.92 -7.93 -17.42
C LYS A 6 7.52 -6.52 -17.81
N ASN A 7 8.50 -5.61 -17.91
CA ASN A 7 8.29 -4.18 -18.11
C ASN A 7 7.27 -3.56 -17.14
N ILE A 8 7.33 -3.97 -15.86
CA ILE A 8 6.46 -3.45 -14.78
C ILE A 8 7.30 -2.56 -13.87
N TYR A 9 6.85 -1.33 -13.66
CA TYR A 9 7.40 -0.40 -12.69
C TYR A 9 6.34 -0.06 -11.62
N ALA A 10 6.71 -0.17 -10.35
CA ALA A 10 5.91 0.25 -9.22
C ALA A 10 6.63 1.38 -8.47
N CYS A 11 5.99 2.55 -8.35
CA CYS A 11 6.41 3.66 -7.50
C CYS A 11 5.53 3.76 -6.26
N PHE A 12 6.11 4.25 -5.17
CA PHE A 12 5.40 4.63 -3.97
C PHE A 12 5.63 6.11 -3.77
N ASP A 13 4.56 6.89 -3.85
CA ASP A 13 4.58 8.32 -3.60
C ASP A 13 3.90 8.60 -2.27
N HIS A 14 4.58 9.35 -1.41
CA HIS A 14 4.03 9.81 -0.14
C HIS A 14 3.62 11.26 -0.27
N TYR A 15 2.33 11.53 -0.07
CA TYR A 15 1.78 12.88 -0.02
C TYR A 15 1.35 13.19 1.42
N ASN A 16 2.10 14.04 2.13
CA ASN A 16 1.69 14.54 3.43
C ASN A 16 0.77 15.74 3.25
N TYR A 17 -0.52 15.45 3.15
CA TYR A 17 -1.58 16.42 3.09
C TYR A 17 -1.94 16.83 4.52
N ASN A 18 -1.38 17.94 5.03
CA ASN A 18 -1.75 18.45 6.36
C ASN A 18 -3.25 18.76 6.39
N PRO A 19 -4.09 17.94 7.06
CA PRO A 19 -5.54 18.06 6.94
C PRO A 19 -6.05 19.40 7.46
N THR A 20 -5.34 19.99 8.42
CA THR A 20 -5.65 21.31 9.00
C THR A 20 -5.43 22.44 8.01
N GLN A 21 -4.47 22.31 7.09
CA GLN A 21 -4.25 23.31 6.04
C GLN A 21 -5.17 23.08 4.85
N LEU A 22 -5.44 21.82 4.50
CA LEU A 22 -6.37 21.47 3.43
C LEU A 22 -7.81 21.86 3.74
N SER A 23 -8.26 21.70 4.98
CA SER A 23 -9.61 22.07 5.41
C SER A 23 -9.95 23.55 5.20
N LYS A 24 -8.93 24.41 5.06
CA LYS A 24 -9.10 25.84 4.77
C LYS A 24 -9.45 26.14 3.32
N ILE A 25 -9.17 25.23 2.39
CA ILE A 25 -9.34 25.44 0.95
C ILE A 25 -10.34 24.49 0.29
N ARG A 26 -10.63 23.34 0.91
CA ARG A 26 -11.69 22.42 0.50
C ARG A 26 -12.04 21.45 1.63
N THR A 27 -13.15 20.72 1.48
CA THR A 27 -13.46 19.59 2.35
C THR A 27 -12.35 18.54 2.29
N VAL A 28 -11.92 18.08 3.46
CA VAL A 28 -10.98 16.97 3.61
C VAL A 28 -11.72 15.67 3.34
N GLU A 29 -11.21 14.87 2.42
CA GLU A 29 -11.67 13.53 2.10
C GLU A 29 -10.68 12.51 2.70
N PRO A 30 -10.98 11.88 3.86
CA PRO A 30 -10.02 11.02 4.55
C PRO A 30 -9.47 9.89 3.69
N ALA A 31 -10.28 9.37 2.76
CA ALA A 31 -9.88 8.32 1.83
C ALA A 31 -8.85 8.77 0.77
N LYS A 32 -8.61 10.07 0.59
CA LYS A 32 -7.63 10.61 -0.37
C LYS A 32 -6.55 11.46 0.29
N ASP A 33 -6.90 12.12 1.38
CA ASP A 33 -6.08 13.15 2.02
C ASP A 33 -5.32 12.64 3.23
N GLN A 34 -5.56 11.40 3.64
CA GLN A 34 -4.88 10.80 4.78
C GLN A 34 -4.42 9.39 4.44
N MET A 35 -3.17 9.11 4.80
CA MET A 35 -2.64 7.76 4.85
C MET A 35 -2.99 7.16 6.21
N GLU A 36 -3.69 6.03 6.21
CA GLU A 36 -3.94 5.32 7.46
C GLU A 36 -2.65 4.65 7.94
N ILE A 37 -2.21 5.02 9.14
CA ILE A 37 -1.11 4.37 9.85
C ILE A 37 -1.73 3.61 11.02
N MET A 38 -1.74 2.28 10.92
CA MET A 38 -2.26 1.43 11.98
C MET A 38 -1.12 1.03 12.92
N ILE A 39 -1.16 1.53 14.15
CA ILE A 39 -0.26 1.09 15.23
C ILE A 39 -1.02 0.04 16.04
N THR A 40 -0.46 -1.16 16.15
CA THR A 40 -1.11 -2.28 16.85
C THR A 40 -0.11 -3.10 17.66
N SER A 41 -0.59 -4.03 18.49
CA SER A 41 0.27 -4.91 19.27
C SER A 41 1.07 -5.84 18.36
N ARG A 42 2.33 -6.12 18.73
CA ARG A 42 3.19 -7.12 18.08
C ARG A 42 2.58 -8.52 18.11
N GLY A 43 1.67 -8.80 19.06
CA GLY A 43 0.88 -10.04 19.06
C GLY A 43 0.04 -10.25 17.80
N MET A 44 -0.33 -9.17 17.09
CA MET A 44 -1.09 -9.25 15.83
C MET A 44 -0.32 -9.92 14.70
N LEU A 45 1.02 -10.00 14.79
CA LEU A 45 1.84 -10.68 13.78
C LEU A 45 1.41 -12.14 13.59
N LYS A 46 0.98 -12.83 14.65
CA LYS A 46 0.51 -14.21 14.54
C LYS A 46 -0.63 -14.32 13.53
N PHE A 47 -1.65 -13.47 13.67
CA PHE A 47 -2.80 -13.44 12.76
C PHE A 47 -2.41 -12.97 11.36
N ILE A 48 -1.54 -11.96 11.25
CA ILE A 48 -1.03 -11.49 9.95
C ILE A 48 -0.34 -12.64 9.21
N TYR A 49 0.52 -13.41 9.89
CA TYR A 49 1.22 -14.53 9.27
C TYR A 49 0.29 -15.71 8.91
N GLU A 50 -0.77 -15.94 9.67
CA GLU A 50 -1.83 -16.92 9.32
C GLU A 50 -2.54 -16.54 8.00
N LEU A 51 -2.66 -15.25 7.70
CA LEU A 51 -3.20 -14.74 6.43
C LEU A 51 -2.22 -14.87 5.24
N LYS A 52 -1.01 -15.39 5.47
CA LYS A 52 0.03 -15.62 4.45
C LYS A 52 0.35 -14.35 3.64
N PRO A 53 0.96 -13.33 4.28
CA PRO A 53 1.29 -12.09 3.60
C PRO A 53 2.31 -12.38 2.50
N ILE A 54 2.16 -11.70 1.37
CA ILE A 54 3.08 -11.81 0.23
C ILE A 54 4.04 -10.62 0.24
N THR A 55 5.32 -10.86 -0.06
CA THR A 55 6.27 -9.77 -0.27
C THR A 55 5.90 -8.99 -1.53
N LEU A 56 6.35 -7.74 -1.64
CA LEU A 56 6.07 -6.96 -2.83
C LEU A 56 6.76 -7.57 -4.06
N GLU A 57 7.98 -8.06 -3.87
CA GLU A 57 8.79 -8.74 -4.88
C GLU A 57 8.07 -10.00 -5.39
N ASP A 58 7.61 -10.87 -4.50
CA ASP A 58 6.87 -12.09 -4.88
C ASP A 58 5.55 -11.74 -5.57
N LYS A 59 4.88 -10.67 -5.11
CA LYS A 59 3.65 -10.21 -5.76
C LYS A 59 3.92 -9.74 -7.18
N LEU A 60 4.97 -8.95 -7.42
CA LEU A 60 5.38 -8.56 -8.77
C LEU A 60 5.87 -9.76 -9.59
N ALA A 61 6.53 -10.73 -8.96
CA ALA A 61 6.94 -11.98 -9.57
C ALA A 61 5.74 -12.88 -9.96
N SER A 62 4.59 -12.74 -9.30
CA SER A 62 3.40 -13.53 -9.60
C SER A 62 2.71 -13.15 -10.92
N PHE A 63 2.86 -11.90 -11.39
CA PHE A 63 2.22 -11.44 -12.64
C PHE A 63 2.97 -11.93 -13.87
N ARG A 64 2.30 -12.48 -14.86
CA ARG A 64 2.92 -12.94 -16.11
C ARG A 64 2.91 -11.85 -17.18
N THR A 65 1.92 -10.97 -17.14
CA THR A 65 1.73 -9.89 -18.12
C THR A 65 1.40 -8.57 -17.42
N LYS A 66 1.50 -7.46 -18.16
CA LYS A 66 1.09 -6.13 -17.68
C LYS A 66 -0.43 -6.03 -17.49
N GLU A 67 -1.20 -6.77 -18.28
CA GLU A 67 -2.66 -6.82 -18.21
C GLU A 67 -3.15 -7.41 -16.88
N GLU A 68 -2.46 -8.43 -16.36
CA GLU A 68 -2.75 -8.99 -15.04
C GLU A 68 -2.50 -7.98 -13.92
N VAL A 69 -1.45 -7.15 -14.03
CA VAL A 69 -1.17 -6.07 -13.08
C VAL A 69 -2.29 -5.04 -13.11
N TRP A 70 -2.66 -4.58 -14.30
CA TRP A 70 -3.74 -3.60 -14.45
C TRP A 70 -5.07 -4.14 -13.90
N THR A 71 -5.41 -5.38 -14.22
CA THR A 71 -6.64 -6.03 -13.70
C THR A 71 -6.61 -6.14 -12.18
N TRP A 72 -5.47 -6.50 -11.59
CA TRP A 72 -5.32 -6.53 -10.15
C TRP A 72 -5.46 -5.14 -9.53
N MET A 73 -4.80 -4.12 -10.09
CA MET A 73 -4.89 -2.73 -9.62
C MET A 73 -6.31 -2.17 -9.72
N ASP A 74 -7.01 -2.44 -10.83
CA ASP A 74 -8.40 -2.06 -11.04
C ASP A 74 -9.31 -2.75 -10.01
N SER A 75 -9.07 -4.05 -9.74
CA SER A 75 -9.83 -4.80 -8.73
C SER A 75 -9.68 -4.21 -7.33
N LEU A 76 -8.49 -3.73 -6.97
CA LEU A 76 -8.26 -3.10 -5.66
C LEU A 76 -9.06 -1.81 -5.53
N LYS A 77 -9.10 -1.00 -6.60
CA LYS A 77 -9.88 0.24 -6.65
C LYS A 77 -11.37 -0.01 -6.56
N THR A 78 -11.89 -0.97 -7.34
CA THR A 78 -13.34 -1.21 -7.42
C THR A 78 -13.89 -1.91 -6.18
N THR A 79 -13.11 -2.77 -5.54
CA THR A 79 -13.55 -3.53 -4.36
C THR A 79 -13.31 -2.80 -3.04
N GLY A 80 -12.61 -1.66 -3.05
CA GLY A 80 -12.23 -0.95 -1.84
C GLY A 80 -11.24 -1.73 -0.96
N LYS A 81 -10.56 -2.74 -1.51
CA LYS A 81 -9.57 -3.53 -0.77
C LYS A 81 -8.39 -2.63 -0.38
N ARG A 82 -8.01 -2.69 0.90
CA ARG A 82 -6.86 -1.98 1.44
C ARG A 82 -5.63 -2.86 1.45
N ILE A 83 -4.50 -2.30 1.06
CA ILE A 83 -3.19 -2.94 1.18
C ILE A 83 -2.47 -2.25 2.32
N TYR A 84 -1.77 -3.03 3.14
CA TYR A 84 -0.90 -2.51 4.19
C TYR A 84 0.52 -3.02 3.97
N ILE A 85 1.50 -2.13 4.15
CA ILE A 85 2.92 -2.48 4.20
C ILE A 85 3.33 -2.65 5.65
N LEU A 86 3.95 -3.79 5.94
CA LEU A 86 4.75 -4.03 7.13
C LEU A 86 6.22 -3.93 6.72
N ASP A 87 6.89 -2.83 7.08
CA ASP A 87 8.30 -2.64 6.81
C ASP A 87 9.15 -3.07 8.01
N TRP A 88 9.89 -4.16 7.87
CA TRP A 88 10.78 -4.65 8.91
C TRP A 88 12.07 -3.82 9.06
N ASN A 89 12.39 -2.97 8.10
CA ASN A 89 13.51 -2.03 8.22
C ASN A 89 13.13 -0.77 9.01
N ASP A 90 11.84 -0.55 9.26
CA ASP A 90 11.38 0.54 10.12
C ASP A 90 11.79 0.27 11.57
N SER A 91 12.53 1.21 12.17
CA SER A 91 12.99 1.10 13.56
C SER A 91 11.85 0.92 14.56
N PHE A 92 10.66 1.44 14.26
CA PHE A 92 9.45 1.22 15.05
C PHE A 92 9.03 -0.25 15.04
N ASN A 93 9.09 -0.92 13.89
CA ASN A 93 8.69 -2.34 13.78
C ASN A 93 9.73 -3.29 14.37
N GLN A 94 10.99 -2.88 14.39
CA GLN A 94 12.07 -3.63 15.04
C GLN A 94 11.99 -3.53 16.57
N ASN A 95 11.81 -2.31 17.10
CA ASN A 95 12.06 -1.99 18.52
C ASN A 95 10.90 -1.29 19.23
N GLY A 96 9.71 -1.20 18.63
CA GLY A 96 8.58 -0.38 19.10
C GLY A 96 7.85 -0.91 20.34
N ASN A 97 8.57 -1.30 21.39
CA ASN A 97 8.00 -1.63 22.72
C ASN A 97 6.78 -2.57 22.66
N GLY A 98 6.86 -3.62 21.86
CA GLY A 98 5.77 -4.59 21.72
C GLY A 98 4.63 -4.15 20.81
N GLN A 99 4.83 -3.10 20.01
CA GLN A 99 3.94 -2.65 18.95
C GLN A 99 4.57 -2.82 17.56
N ILE A 100 3.70 -2.77 16.55
CA ILE A 100 4.06 -2.70 15.13
C ILE A 100 3.21 -1.62 14.47
N LYS A 101 3.71 -1.11 13.36
CA LYS A 101 3.11 -0.10 12.51
C LYS A 101 2.92 -0.69 11.11
N LEU A 102 1.67 -0.65 10.66
CA LEU A 102 1.28 -0.95 9.29
C LEU A 102 0.91 0.34 8.57
N ILE A 103 1.42 0.51 7.35
CA ILE A 103 1.17 1.70 6.55
C ILE A 103 0.22 1.33 5.42
N GLN A 104 -0.95 1.96 5.35
CA GLN A 104 -1.86 1.72 4.24
C GLN A 104 -1.27 2.26 2.93
N VAL A 105 -1.42 1.48 1.87
CA VAL A 105 -1.15 1.89 0.49
C VAL A 105 -2.45 1.89 -0.27
N MET A 106 -2.65 2.94 -1.05
CA MET A 106 -3.79 3.09 -1.95
C MET A 106 -3.32 3.01 -3.41
N PRO A 107 -4.03 2.26 -4.26
CA PRO A 107 -3.73 2.24 -5.69
C PRO A 107 -3.88 3.63 -6.33
N GLY A 108 -2.80 4.17 -6.88
CA GLY A 108 -2.79 5.41 -7.67
C GLY A 108 -3.19 5.19 -9.13
N ALA A 109 -2.61 5.95 -10.04
CA ALA A 109 -2.83 5.78 -11.48
C ALA A 109 -2.15 4.50 -12.02
N THR A 110 -2.69 3.95 -13.10
CA THR A 110 -2.01 2.94 -13.93
C THR A 110 -1.70 3.57 -15.29
N ASN A 111 -0.69 3.07 -15.98
CA ASN A 111 -0.37 3.47 -17.36
C ASN A 111 -1.19 2.69 -18.40
N ARG A 112 -2.35 2.15 -18.01
CA ARG A 112 -3.23 1.42 -18.92
C ARG A 112 -3.80 2.42 -19.94
N PRO A 113 -3.64 2.21 -21.25
CA PRO A 113 -4.27 3.05 -22.25
C PRO A 113 -5.80 3.04 -22.07
N LEU A 114 -6.41 4.22 -22.09
CA LEU A 114 -7.85 4.36 -22.26
C LEU A 114 -8.12 4.12 -23.75
N TYR A 115 -8.88 3.07 -24.07
CA TYR A 115 -9.32 2.80 -25.44
C TYR A 115 -10.36 3.83 -25.87
#